data_AF-A0A4C1SKZ8-F1
#
_entry.id   AF-A0A4C1SKZ8-F1
#
_cell.length_a   1.000
_cell.length_b   1.000
_cell.length_c   1.000
_cell.angle_alpha   90.00
_cell.angle_beta   90.00
_cell.angle_gamma   90.00
#
_symmetry.space_group_name_H-M   'P 1'
#
loop_
_entity.id
_entity.type
_entity.pdbx_description
1 polymer ?
#
loop_
_entity_poly.entity_id
_entity_poly.type
_entity_poly.pdbx_seq_one_letter_code
_entity_poly.pdbx_strand_id
1 'polypeptide(L)'
;MMQRMEQTASATNTMLLQEMKNFKTNNQMLLREINREINTRFSETCAEVLETVPASCRNNYEDIVAALQRKYGGEHRKEIHRVELRGRVQKMNETLQDYALEIERLVQLAYPGENHPFMDNFKAKAFVIGIRDPGAGESRNHHIRSAARKQQLNRLWFH
;
A
#
# COMPACT_ATOMS: atom_id res chain seq x y z
N MET A 1 -16.51 -26.76 -60.89
CA MET A 1 -16.95 -25.54 -60.15
C MET A 1 -17.05 -25.83 -58.65
N MET A 2 -17.77 -26.88 -58.23
CA MET A 2 -17.90 -27.32 -56.83
C MET A 2 -16.56 -27.56 -56.10
N GLN A 3 -15.60 -28.26 -56.72
CA GLN A 3 -14.31 -28.60 -56.10
C GLN A 3 -13.39 -27.38 -55.83
N ARG A 4 -13.51 -26.30 -56.61
CA ARG A 4 -12.75 -25.06 -56.36
C ARG A 4 -13.30 -24.29 -55.16
N MET A 5 -14.63 -24.32 -54.96
CA MET A 5 -15.28 -23.63 -53.84
C MET A 5 -14.96 -24.29 -52.50
N GLU A 6 -14.94 -25.63 -52.43
CA GLU A 6 -14.52 -26.37 -51.23
C GLU A 6 -13.05 -26.16 -50.88
N GLN A 7 -12.16 -26.15 -51.88
CA GLN A 7 -10.74 -25.87 -51.65
C GLN A 7 -10.50 -24.44 -51.17
N THR A 8 -11.23 -23.45 -51.71
CA THR A 8 -11.15 -22.06 -51.22
C THR A 8 -11.70 -21.93 -49.79
N ALA A 9 -12.82 -22.59 -49.47
CA ALA A 9 -13.36 -22.57 -48.11
C ALA A 9 -12.41 -23.25 -47.10
N SER A 10 -11.80 -24.38 -47.47
CA SER A 10 -10.80 -25.07 -46.67
C SER A 10 -9.56 -24.19 -46.44
N ALA A 11 -9.04 -23.53 -47.49
CA ALA A 11 -7.88 -22.66 -47.39
C ALA A 11 -8.15 -21.45 -46.47
N THR A 12 -9.34 -20.84 -46.60
CA THR A 12 -9.73 -19.68 -45.79
C THR A 12 -9.88 -20.06 -44.31
N ASN A 13 -10.48 -21.21 -44.01
CA ASN A 13 -10.60 -21.74 -42.65
C ASN A 13 -9.24 -22.07 -42.03
N THR A 14 -8.31 -22.64 -42.81
CA THR A 14 -6.94 -22.90 -42.32
C THR A 14 -6.16 -21.61 -42.05
N MET A 15 -6.37 -20.56 -42.87
CA MET A 15 -5.72 -19.26 -42.69
C MET A 15 -6.20 -18.57 -41.41
N LEU A 16 -7.51 -18.54 -41.17
CA LEU A 16 -8.10 -17.98 -39.95
C LEU A 16 -7.64 -18.72 -38.68
N LEU A 17 -7.57 -20.05 -38.72
CA LEU A 17 -7.06 -20.83 -37.60
C LEU A 17 -5.58 -20.53 -37.31
N GLN A 18 -4.78 -20.29 -38.36
CA GLN A 18 -3.39 -19.91 -38.19
C GLN A 18 -3.25 -18.49 -37.63
N GLU A 19 -4.07 -17.55 -38.07
CA GLU A 19 -4.11 -16.19 -37.53
C GLU A 19 -4.51 -16.18 -36.05
N MET A 20 -5.52 -16.95 -35.65
CA MET A 20 -5.90 -17.09 -34.24
C MET A 20 -4.79 -17.70 -33.39
N LYS A 21 -4.06 -18.70 -33.92
CA LYS A 21 -2.89 -19.29 -33.25
C LYS A 21 -1.74 -18.30 -33.14
N ASN A 22 -1.48 -17.53 -34.18
CA ASN A 22 -0.45 -16.49 -34.21
C ASN A 22 -0.81 -15.39 -33.21
N PHE A 23 -2.06 -14.96 -33.15
CA PHE A 23 -2.54 -13.98 -32.18
C PHE A 23 -2.36 -14.46 -30.75
N LYS A 24 -2.76 -15.70 -30.45
CA LYS A 24 -2.58 -16.29 -29.11
C LYS A 24 -1.09 -16.40 -28.74
N THR A 25 -0.26 -16.86 -29.66
CA THR A 25 1.19 -17.00 -29.45
C THR A 25 1.85 -15.64 -29.24
N ASN A 26 1.49 -14.63 -30.04
CA ASN A 26 2.01 -13.27 -29.92
C ASN A 26 1.64 -12.64 -28.58
N ASN A 27 0.38 -12.79 -28.14
CA ASN A 27 -0.04 -12.29 -26.82
C ASN A 27 0.69 -13.00 -25.68
N GLN A 28 0.88 -14.32 -25.76
CA GLN A 28 1.65 -15.06 -24.76
C GLN A 28 3.13 -14.67 -24.74
N MET A 29 3.75 -14.44 -25.90
CA MET A 29 5.13 -13.96 -26.00
C MET A 29 5.27 -12.55 -25.43
N LEU A 30 4.34 -11.64 -25.74
CA LEU A 30 4.32 -10.28 -25.20
C LEU A 30 4.22 -10.30 -23.67
N LEU A 31 3.33 -11.12 -23.10
CA LEU A 31 3.18 -11.30 -21.66
C LEU A 31 4.44 -11.85 -21.01
N ARG A 32 5.10 -12.83 -21.64
CA ARG A 32 6.38 -13.37 -21.16
C ARG A 32 7.48 -12.31 -21.17
N GLU A 33 7.55 -11.47 -22.19
CA GLU A 33 8.58 -10.43 -22.30
C GLU A 33 8.35 -9.29 -21.30
N ILE A 34 7.09 -8.87 -21.10
CA ILE A 34 6.73 -7.92 -20.05
C ILE A 34 7.09 -8.47 -18.67
N ASN A 35 6.75 -9.74 -18.39
CA ASN A 35 7.09 -10.38 -17.13
C ASN A 35 8.61 -10.52 -16.95
N ARG A 36 9.35 -10.77 -18.03
CA ARG A 36 10.80 -10.81 -18.03
C ARG A 36 11.38 -9.45 -17.67
N GLU A 37 10.95 -8.38 -18.34
CA GLU A 37 11.40 -7.00 -18.08
C GLU A 37 11.07 -6.52 -16.66
N ILE A 38 9.88 -6.87 -16.14
CA ILE A 38 9.52 -6.61 -14.74
C ILE A 38 10.48 -7.35 -13.79
N ASN A 39 10.74 -8.63 -14.04
CA ASN A 39 11.64 -9.43 -13.20
C ASN A 39 13.12 -8.99 -13.30
N THR A 40 13.60 -8.53 -14.45
CA THR A 40 14.98 -8.02 -14.58
C THR A 40 15.14 -6.64 -13.94
N ARG A 41 14.14 -5.76 -14.05
CA ARG A 41 14.22 -4.39 -13.50
C ARG A 41 13.89 -4.29 -12.01
N PHE A 42 13.14 -5.25 -11.47
CA PHE A 42 12.68 -5.24 -10.07
C PHE A 42 13.04 -6.55 -9.33
N SER A 43 14.20 -7.13 -9.62
CA SER A 43 14.57 -8.52 -9.30
C SER A 43 14.43 -8.94 -7.83
N GLU A 44 14.80 -8.08 -6.87
CA GLU A 44 14.72 -8.43 -5.46
C GLU A 44 13.30 -8.30 -4.90
N THR A 45 12.54 -7.30 -5.36
CA THR A 45 11.18 -7.01 -4.87
C THR A 45 10.10 -7.85 -5.57
N CYS A 46 10.28 -8.19 -6.85
CA CYS A 46 9.36 -9.06 -7.59
C CYS A 46 9.45 -10.54 -7.17
N ALA A 47 10.64 -11.03 -6.81
CA ALA A 47 10.80 -12.42 -6.34
C ALA A 47 9.91 -12.71 -5.13
N GLU A 48 9.93 -11.82 -4.14
CA GLU A 48 9.08 -11.93 -2.95
C GLU A 48 7.58 -11.78 -3.27
N VAL A 49 7.19 -11.01 -4.30
CA VAL A 49 5.77 -10.90 -4.70
C VAL A 49 5.33 -12.19 -5.38
N LEU A 50 6.16 -12.73 -6.27
CA LEU A 50 5.87 -13.97 -6.99
C LEU A 50 5.75 -15.17 -6.06
N GLU A 51 6.49 -15.19 -4.94
CA GLU A 51 6.30 -16.19 -3.88
C GLU A 51 4.88 -16.17 -3.29
N THR A 52 4.27 -14.98 -3.15
CA THR A 52 2.89 -14.83 -2.65
C THR A 52 1.81 -15.19 -3.67
N VAL A 53 2.18 -15.35 -4.94
CA VAL A 53 1.26 -15.74 -6.04
C VAL A 53 1.38 -17.25 -6.29
N PRO A 54 0.26 -18.00 -6.33
CA PRO A 54 0.27 -19.42 -6.69
C PRO A 54 0.97 -19.67 -8.03
N ALA A 55 1.77 -20.73 -8.13
CA ALA A 55 2.56 -21.03 -9.33
C ALA A 55 1.71 -21.12 -10.63
N SER A 56 0.45 -21.56 -10.51
CA SER A 56 -0.53 -21.59 -11.61
C SER A 56 -0.92 -20.20 -12.14
N CYS A 57 -0.80 -19.17 -11.30
CA CYS A 57 -1.22 -17.79 -11.58
C CYS A 57 -0.05 -16.87 -11.95
N ARG A 58 1.22 -17.33 -11.79
CA ARG A 58 2.43 -16.54 -12.11
C ARG A 58 2.64 -16.25 -13.60
N ASN A 59 1.82 -16.82 -14.48
CA ASN A 59 1.81 -16.51 -15.91
C ASN A 59 0.64 -15.59 -16.31
N ASN A 60 -0.23 -15.23 -15.35
CA ASN A 60 -1.36 -14.35 -15.56
C ASN A 60 -1.01 -12.94 -15.10
N TYR A 61 -1.09 -11.99 -16.02
CA TYR A 61 -0.76 -10.59 -15.78
C TYR A 61 -1.65 -9.95 -14.71
N GLU A 62 -2.96 -10.21 -14.74
CA GLU A 62 -3.90 -9.63 -13.78
C GLU A 62 -3.61 -10.08 -12.35
N ASP A 63 -3.24 -11.35 -12.16
CA ASP A 63 -2.90 -11.91 -10.86
C ASP A 63 -1.59 -11.33 -10.31
N ILE A 64 -0.60 -11.12 -11.18
CA ILE A 64 0.68 -10.47 -10.81
C ILE A 64 0.44 -9.00 -10.44
N VAL A 65 -0.32 -8.25 -11.25
CA VAL A 65 -0.64 -6.85 -10.96
C VAL A 65 -1.45 -6.73 -9.68
N ALA A 66 -2.43 -7.60 -9.44
CA ALA A 66 -3.21 -7.62 -8.21
C ALA A 66 -2.33 -7.94 -6.98
N ALA A 67 -1.37 -8.85 -7.11
CA ALA A 67 -0.41 -9.14 -6.04
C ALA A 67 0.54 -7.96 -5.77
N LEU A 68 1.02 -7.29 -6.82
CA LEU A 68 1.82 -6.07 -6.71
C LEU A 68 1.01 -4.93 -6.07
N GLN A 69 -0.25 -4.75 -6.43
CA GLN A 69 -1.14 -3.78 -5.80
C GLN A 69 -1.47 -4.16 -4.35
N ARG A 70 -1.59 -5.44 -4.02
CA ARG A 70 -1.81 -5.87 -2.64
C ARG A 70 -0.58 -5.62 -1.78
N LYS A 71 0.62 -5.88 -2.31
CA LYS A 71 1.87 -5.75 -1.56
C LYS A 71 2.41 -4.32 -1.53
N TYR A 72 2.29 -3.60 -2.63
CA TYR A 72 2.85 -2.25 -2.81
C TYR A 72 1.81 -1.18 -3.13
N GLY A 73 0.53 -1.52 -3.30
CA GLY A 73 -0.51 -0.51 -3.49
C GLY A 73 -0.68 0.39 -2.27
N GLY A 74 -1.25 1.57 -2.51
CA GLY A 74 -1.38 2.61 -1.49
C GLY A 74 -2.20 2.20 -0.27
N GLU A 75 -3.21 1.32 -0.42
CA GLU A 75 -4.07 0.88 0.69
C GLU A 75 -3.33 0.06 1.74
N HIS A 76 -2.48 -0.89 1.32
CA HIS A 76 -1.73 -1.71 2.28
C HIS A 76 -0.74 -0.85 3.08
N ARG A 77 -0.06 0.08 2.40
CA ARG A 77 0.84 1.04 3.06
C ARG A 77 0.09 1.97 4.03
N LYS A 78 -1.10 2.44 3.65
CA LYS A 78 -1.97 3.20 4.56
C LYS A 78 -2.33 2.40 5.82
N GLU A 79 -2.72 1.13 5.67
CA GLU A 79 -3.08 0.30 6.82
C GLU A 79 -1.90 0.02 7.75
N ILE A 80 -0.69 -0.20 7.21
CA ILE A 80 0.54 -0.31 8.01
C ILE A 80 0.71 0.94 8.88
N HIS A 81 0.60 2.14 8.29
CA HIS A 81 0.73 3.39 9.04
C HIS A 81 -0.40 3.60 10.06
N ARG A 82 -1.62 3.11 9.77
CA ARG A 82 -2.72 3.13 10.77
C ARG A 82 -2.45 2.21 11.95
N VAL A 83 -1.79 1.07 11.73
CA VAL A 83 -1.39 0.15 12.81
C VAL A 83 -0.24 0.74 13.62
N GLU A 84 0.76 1.29 12.94
CA GLU A 84 1.90 1.96 13.56
C GLU A 84 1.44 3.13 14.44
N LEU A 85 0.54 3.98 13.92
CA LEU A 85 -0.06 5.08 14.67
C LEU A 85 -0.85 4.61 15.90
N ARG A 86 -1.62 3.51 15.78
CA ARG A 86 -2.37 2.93 16.92
C ARG A 86 -1.46 2.43 18.04
N GLY A 87 -0.30 1.87 17.69
CA GLY A 87 0.68 1.37 18.65
C GLY A 87 1.68 2.42 19.14
N ARG A 88 1.57 3.67 18.69
CA ARG A 88 2.63 4.66 18.85
C ARG A 88 2.64 5.29 20.24
N VAL A 89 3.66 4.94 21.03
CA VAL A 89 3.92 5.50 22.37
C VAL A 89 5.28 6.21 22.38
N GLN A 90 5.39 7.34 23.09
CA GLN A 90 6.61 8.14 23.23
C GLN A 90 7.75 7.30 23.81
N LYS A 91 8.91 7.31 23.15
CA LYS A 91 10.10 6.57 23.60
C LYS A 91 10.79 7.31 24.76
N MET A 92 11.60 6.59 25.55
CA MET A 92 12.27 7.15 26.74
C MET A 92 13.15 8.37 26.46
N ASN A 93 13.81 8.37 25.30
CA ASN A 93 14.77 9.40 24.89
C ASN A 93 14.21 10.32 23.80
N GLU A 94 12.90 10.25 23.56
CA GLU A 94 12.23 11.02 22.52
C GLU A 94 11.59 12.26 23.12
N THR A 95 11.90 13.42 22.52
CA THR A 95 11.30 14.68 22.96
C THR A 95 9.82 14.70 22.62
N LEU A 96 9.05 15.54 23.32
CA LEU A 96 7.63 15.71 23.01
C LEU A 96 7.43 16.32 21.62
N GLN A 97 8.36 17.16 21.15
CA GLN A 97 8.32 17.73 19.80
C GLN A 97 8.54 16.66 18.73
N ASP A 98 9.56 15.82 18.89
CA ASP A 98 9.82 14.71 17.96
C ASP A 98 8.66 13.73 17.91
N TYR A 99 8.07 13.45 19.08
CA TYR A 99 6.88 12.62 19.18
C TYR A 99 5.67 13.23 18.46
N ALA A 100 5.43 14.54 18.61
CA ALA A 100 4.34 15.24 17.92
C ALA A 100 4.52 15.21 16.40
N LEU A 101 5.74 15.50 15.93
CA LEU A 101 6.09 15.48 14.52
C LEU A 101 5.88 14.08 13.91
N GLU A 102 6.24 13.04 14.66
CA GLU A 102 6.07 11.66 14.21
C GLU A 102 4.58 11.26 14.15
N ILE A 103 3.76 11.67 15.12
CA ILE A 103 2.31 11.50 15.05
C ILE A 103 1.73 12.20 13.82
N GLU A 104 2.21 13.41 13.50
CA GLU A 104 1.79 14.14 12.30
C GLU A 104 2.11 13.37 11.02
N ARG A 105 3.36 12.94 10.91
CA ARG A 105 3.87 12.19 9.76
C ARG A 105 3.06 10.90 9.55
N LEU A 106 2.80 10.16 10.62
CA LEU A 106 2.02 8.93 10.57
C LEU A 106 0.57 9.16 10.16
N VAL A 107 -0.06 10.25 10.61
CA VAL A 107 -1.43 10.61 10.18
C VAL A 107 -1.48 10.95 8.69
N GLN A 108 -0.53 11.74 8.19
CA GLN A 108 -0.45 12.08 6.77
C GLN A 108 -0.26 10.85 5.88
N LEU A 109 0.51 9.86 6.35
CA LEU A 109 0.75 8.62 5.62
C LEU A 109 -0.41 7.61 5.73
N ALA A 110 -1.12 7.60 6.85
CA ALA A 110 -2.26 6.71 7.09
C ALA A 110 -3.55 7.17 6.39
N TYR A 111 -3.73 8.49 6.25
CA TYR A 111 -4.95 9.13 5.74
C TYR A 111 -4.62 10.28 4.74
N PRO A 112 -3.94 9.98 3.62
CA PRO A 112 -3.61 11.00 2.62
C PRO A 112 -4.89 11.57 1.99
N GLY A 113 -5.00 12.90 1.96
CA GLY A 113 -6.13 13.62 1.35
C GLY A 113 -7.39 13.77 2.21
N GLU A 114 -7.36 13.31 3.48
CA GLU A 114 -8.46 13.56 4.42
C GLU A 114 -8.41 14.98 5.02
N ASN A 115 -9.57 15.50 5.43
CA ASN A 115 -9.75 16.90 5.79
C ASN A 115 -8.98 17.27 7.08
N HIS A 116 -8.08 18.25 6.99
CA HIS A 116 -7.13 18.63 8.04
C HIS A 116 -7.78 18.94 9.42
N PRO A 117 -8.91 19.67 9.51
CA PRO A 117 -9.52 20.00 10.80
C PRO A 117 -10.07 18.79 11.58
N PHE A 118 -10.54 17.76 10.87
CA PHE A 118 -10.95 16.50 11.50
C PHE A 118 -9.72 15.75 12.03
N MET A 119 -8.63 15.79 11.28
CA MET A 119 -7.37 15.17 11.63
C MET A 119 -6.68 15.85 12.81
N ASP A 120 -6.88 17.14 13.04
CA ASP A 120 -6.29 17.84 14.20
C ASP A 120 -6.79 17.27 15.53
N ASN A 121 -8.09 16.95 15.63
CA ASN A 121 -8.64 16.30 16.83
C ASN A 121 -8.08 14.88 17.01
N PHE A 122 -7.93 14.15 15.91
CA PHE A 122 -7.38 12.80 15.91
C PHE A 122 -5.90 12.79 16.32
N LYS A 123 -5.07 13.68 15.73
CA LYS A 123 -3.66 13.92 16.08
C LYS A 123 -3.52 14.26 17.56
N ALA A 124 -4.33 15.19 18.07
CA ALA A 124 -4.31 15.58 19.48
C ALA A 124 -4.65 14.42 20.42
N LYS A 125 -5.63 13.58 20.07
CA LYS A 125 -6.00 12.38 20.84
C LYS A 125 -4.88 11.34 20.83
N ALA A 126 -4.36 11.00 19.66
CA ALA A 126 -3.27 10.04 19.51
C ALA A 126 -2.03 10.48 20.30
N PHE A 127 -1.67 11.77 20.21
CA PHE A 127 -0.58 12.37 20.96
C PHE A 127 -0.79 12.22 22.47
N VAL A 128 -1.94 12.62 23.02
CA VAL A 128 -2.17 12.57 24.47
C VAL A 128 -2.16 11.14 25.01
N ILE A 129 -2.72 10.18 24.27
CA ILE A 129 -2.80 8.78 24.70
C ILE A 129 -1.41 8.14 24.76
N GLY A 130 -0.53 8.45 23.81
CA GLY A 130 0.78 7.81 23.73
C GLY A 130 1.93 8.57 24.41
N ILE A 131 1.72 9.74 25.03
CA ILE A 131 2.74 10.37 25.89
C ILE A 131 3.08 9.43 27.05
N ARG A 132 4.38 9.23 27.28
CA ARG A 132 4.88 8.46 28.42
C ARG A 132 4.81 9.34 29.67
N ASP A 133 4.21 8.83 30.75
CA ASP A 133 4.26 9.51 32.05
C ASP A 133 5.62 9.22 32.73
N PRO A 134 6.48 10.22 32.96
CA PRO A 134 7.76 10.01 33.63
C PRO A 134 7.61 9.73 35.14
N GLY A 135 6.38 9.79 35.70
CA GLY A 135 6.13 9.58 37.13
C GLY A 135 4.97 8.62 37.39
N ALA A 136 5.20 7.32 37.23
CA ALA A 136 4.32 6.27 37.77
C ALA A 136 4.47 6.20 39.30
N GLY A 137 3.98 7.23 40.00
CA GLY A 137 4.02 7.33 41.45
C GLY A 137 3.56 8.70 41.93
N GLU A 138 2.27 9.02 41.79
CA GLU A 138 1.47 9.81 42.74
C GLU A 138 0.20 10.37 42.08
N SER A 139 -0.93 9.77 42.44
CA SER A 139 -2.31 10.04 41.99
C SER A 139 -2.88 11.42 42.31
N ARG A 140 -2.11 12.36 42.89
CA ARG A 140 -2.66 13.68 43.31
C ARG A 140 -2.59 14.79 42.25
N ASN A 141 -1.88 14.58 41.14
CA ASN A 141 -1.61 15.64 40.16
C ASN A 141 -2.30 15.46 38.78
N HIS A 142 -3.29 14.56 38.69
CA HIS A 142 -3.99 14.27 37.42
C HIS A 142 -4.62 15.52 36.77
N HIS A 143 -5.17 16.43 37.58
CA HIS A 143 -5.88 17.63 37.15
C HIS A 143 -4.92 18.72 36.61
N ILE A 144 -3.81 18.97 37.32
CA ILE A 144 -2.77 19.94 36.91
C ILE A 144 -2.03 19.45 35.67
N ARG A 145 -1.75 18.15 35.58
CA ARG A 145 -1.11 17.52 34.41
C ARG A 145 -2.03 17.52 33.18
N SER A 146 -3.35 17.38 33.37
CA SER A 146 -4.31 17.54 32.26
C SER A 146 -4.31 18.96 31.68
N ALA A 147 -4.08 19.99 32.51
CA ALA A 147 -3.97 21.38 32.08
C ALA A 147 -2.65 21.63 31.34
N ALA A 148 -1.52 21.12 31.83
CA ALA A 148 -0.25 21.17 31.12
C ALA A 148 -0.31 20.45 29.75
N ARG A 149 -0.96 19.28 29.69
CA ARG A 149 -1.21 18.54 28.44
C ARG A 149 -2.07 19.36 27.45
N LYS A 150 -3.13 20.04 27.93
CA LYS A 150 -3.96 20.93 27.11
C LYS A 150 -3.21 22.17 26.64
N GLN A 151 -2.38 22.77 27.49
CA GLN A 151 -1.62 23.97 27.17
C GLN A 151 -0.49 23.69 26.18
N GLN A 152 0.16 22.52 26.28
CA GLN A 152 1.17 22.06 25.33
C GLN A 152 0.53 21.69 23.96
N LEU A 153 -0.63 21.03 23.97
CA LEU A 153 -1.43 20.78 22.76
C LEU A 153 -1.80 22.09 22.05
N ASN A 154 -2.27 23.09 22.79
CA ASN A 154 -2.60 24.40 22.21
C ASN A 154 -1.38 25.10 21.59
N ARG A 155 -0.19 24.96 22.20
CA ARG A 155 1.06 25.52 21.65
C ARG A 155 1.57 24.81 20.39
N LEU A 156 1.31 23.52 20.26
CA LEU A 156 1.84 22.72 19.15
C LEU A 156 0.90 22.66 17.95
N TRP A 157 -0.42 22.83 18.14
CA TRP A 157 -1.41 22.52 17.10
C TRP A 157 -2.51 23.57 16.86
N PHE A 158 -2.63 24.61 17.70
CA PHE A 158 -3.72 25.59 17.63
C PHE A 158 -3.21 27.04 17.56
N HIS A 159 -2.16 27.29 16.79
CA HIS A 159 -1.68 28.64 16.44
C HIS A 159 -2.12 29.04 15.04
#